data_AF-A0A520CEC4-F1
#
_entry.id   AF-A0A520CEC4-F1
#
_cell.length_a   1.000
_cell.length_b   1.000
_cell.length_c   1.000
_cell.angle_alpha   90.00
_cell.angle_beta   90.00
_cell.angle_gamma   90.00
#
_symmetry.space_group_name_H-M   'P 1'
#
loop_
_entity.id
_entity.type
_entity.pdbx_description
1 polymer ?
#
loop_
_entity_poly.entity_id
_entity_poly.type
_entity_poly.pdbx_seq_one_letter_code
_entity_poly.pdbx_strand_id
1 'polypeptide(L)'
;MAAFALCGCMGMSPFGGGTPGADGAEPLYKVDNRPGGFTISTVHARRQTPRDSVEQACRDGLVRNANDLARSLGRSIEPIDARNVRVRMSTDARTEATRCEGSVQATWAPS
;
A
#
# COMPACT_ATOMS: atom_id res chain seq x y z
N MET A 1 -35.97 -10.52 23.82
CA MET A 1 -34.85 -11.47 23.97
C MET A 1 -34.19 -11.66 22.62
N ALA A 2 -32.85 -11.66 22.63
CA ALA A 2 -31.85 -11.94 21.60
C ALA A 2 -32.33 -12.48 20.22
N ALA A 3 -31.73 -12.11 19.09
CA ALA A 3 -30.29 -12.11 18.89
C ALA A 3 -29.79 -11.12 17.82
N PHE A 4 -28.58 -10.64 18.10
CA PHE A 4 -27.70 -9.80 17.32
C PHE A 4 -27.04 -10.53 16.15
N ALA A 5 -26.49 -9.70 15.25
CA ALA A 5 -25.28 -9.93 14.45
C ALA A 5 -25.41 -10.68 13.11
N LEU A 6 -26.02 -10.01 12.13
CA LEU A 6 -25.52 -10.08 10.74
C LEU A 6 -24.23 -9.25 10.65
N CYS A 7 -23.11 -9.81 11.13
CA CYS A 7 -21.78 -9.38 10.72
C CYS A 7 -21.55 -9.88 9.29
N GLY A 8 -22.17 -9.21 8.33
CA GLY A 8 -21.78 -9.30 6.93
C GLY A 8 -20.40 -8.66 6.78
N CYS A 9 -19.33 -9.44 6.96
CA CYS A 9 -17.99 -9.08 6.51
C CYS A 9 -17.94 -9.10 4.98
N MET A 10 -18.69 -8.23 4.31
CA MET A 10 -18.46 -7.86 2.92
C MET A 10 -17.33 -6.82 2.90
N GLY A 11 -16.12 -7.32 3.15
CA GLY A 11 -14.88 -6.62 2.83
C GLY A 11 -14.23 -7.37 1.68
N MET A 12 -14.70 -7.07 0.47
CA MET A 12 -14.13 -7.48 -0.81
C MET A 12 -12.60 -7.53 -0.71
N SER A 13 -11.98 -8.70 -0.79
CA SER A 13 -10.56 -8.80 -1.13
C SER A 13 -10.47 -8.70 -2.64
N PRO A 14 -9.98 -7.60 -3.25
CA PRO A 14 -9.71 -7.61 -4.66
C PRO A 14 -8.31 -8.22 -4.81
N PHE A 15 -8.23 -9.54 -4.75
CA PHE A 15 -7.26 -10.20 -5.62
C PHE A 15 -7.82 -10.06 -7.05
N GLY A 16 -7.73 -8.85 -7.59
CA GLY A 16 -7.76 -8.64 -9.03
C GLY A 16 -6.46 -9.19 -9.56
N GLY A 17 -6.52 -10.34 -10.24
CA GLY A 17 -5.38 -11.02 -10.85
C GLY A 17 -4.77 -10.23 -12.02
N GLY A 18 -4.23 -9.05 -11.74
CA GLY A 18 -3.42 -8.27 -12.66
C GLY A 18 -1.95 -8.53 -12.42
N THR A 19 -1.22 -8.87 -13.47
CA THR A 19 0.25 -8.97 -13.45
C THR A 19 0.82 -7.60 -13.06
N PRO A 20 1.66 -7.48 -12.02
CA PRO A 20 2.27 -6.20 -11.69
C PRO A 20 3.21 -5.81 -12.84
N GLY A 21 2.81 -4.81 -13.64
CA GLY A 21 3.65 -4.20 -14.68
C GLY A 21 3.09 -4.13 -16.10
N ALA A 22 1.82 -4.45 -16.36
CA ALA A 22 1.21 -4.24 -17.67
C ALA A 22 0.48 -2.87 -17.74
N ASP A 23 0.85 -2.06 -18.72
CA ASP A 23 0.13 -0.89 -19.26
C ASP A 23 -0.87 -0.16 -18.35
N GLY A 24 -0.41 0.90 -17.68
CA GLY A 24 -1.31 1.95 -17.15
C GLY A 24 -2.19 1.56 -15.95
N ALA A 25 -2.07 0.36 -15.39
CA ALA A 25 -2.79 -0.02 -14.18
C ALA A 25 -2.30 0.80 -12.97
N GLU A 26 -3.23 1.41 -12.24
CA GLU A 26 -2.94 2.09 -10.98
C GLU A 26 -2.22 1.15 -10.02
N PRO A 27 -1.24 1.64 -9.24
CA PRO A 27 -0.50 0.79 -8.31
C PRO A 27 -1.49 0.08 -7.39
N LEU A 28 -1.51 -1.24 -7.45
CA LEU A 28 -2.35 -2.06 -6.59
C LEU A 28 -1.86 -1.89 -5.15
N TYR A 29 -2.61 -1.14 -4.34
CA TYR A 29 -2.38 -1.02 -2.92
C TYR A 29 -3.58 -1.54 -2.13
N LYS A 30 -3.29 -2.22 -1.03
CA LYS A 30 -4.28 -2.68 -0.07
C LYS A 30 -4.35 -1.68 1.07
N VAL A 31 -5.56 -1.35 1.49
CA VAL A 31 -5.82 -0.52 2.68
C VAL A 31 -6.46 -1.39 3.75
N ASP A 32 -5.91 -1.33 4.96
CA ASP A 32 -6.46 -1.96 6.16
C ASP A 32 -6.81 -0.86 7.18
N ASN A 33 -8.10 -0.64 7.41
CA ASN A 33 -8.58 0.42 8.30
C ASN A 33 -8.37 0.02 9.76
N ARG A 34 -7.87 0.95 10.59
CA ARG A 34 -7.59 0.69 12.01
C ARG A 34 -8.17 1.79 12.90
N PRO A 35 -8.45 1.51 14.19
CA PRO A 35 -8.77 2.57 15.15
C PRO A 35 -7.61 3.57 15.18
N GLY A 36 -7.90 4.85 14.88
CA GLY A 36 -6.88 5.89 14.83
C GLY A 36 -6.07 6.01 13.53
N GLY A 37 -6.35 5.23 12.49
CA GLY A 37 -5.62 5.35 11.23
C GLY A 37 -5.98 4.33 10.15
N PHE A 38 -5.00 4.02 9.31
CA PHE A 38 -5.05 2.90 8.36
C PHE A 38 -3.64 2.40 8.08
N THR A 39 -3.52 1.19 7.55
CA THR A 39 -2.28 0.66 7.00
C THR A 39 -2.43 0.52 5.51
N ILE A 40 -1.51 1.09 4.74
CA ILE A 40 -1.44 0.90 3.30
C ILE A 40 -0.28 -0.04 2.96
N SER A 41 -0.51 -0.99 2.07
CA SER A 41 0.52 -1.93 1.59
C SER A 41 0.50 -1.97 0.08
N THR A 42 1.67 -2.05 -0.56
CA THR A 42 1.78 -2.13 -2.02
C THR A 42 2.77 -3.19 -2.44
N VAL A 43 2.56 -3.72 -3.64
CA VAL A 43 3.51 -4.58 -4.33
C VAL A 43 3.84 -3.91 -5.65
N HIS A 44 5.12 -3.58 -5.83
CA HIS A 44 5.63 -2.97 -7.05
C HIS A 44 6.68 -3.87 -7.66
N ALA A 45 6.69 -4.02 -8.99
CA ALA A 45 7.71 -4.80 -9.69
C ALA A 45 8.19 -4.05 -10.94
N ARG A 46 9.51 -3.97 -11.12
CA ARG A 46 10.14 -3.34 -12.29
C ARG A 46 11.27 -4.22 -12.82
N ARG A 47 11.29 -4.45 -14.13
CA ARG A 47 12.42 -5.12 -14.81
C ARG A 47 13.55 -4.13 -15.06
N GLN A 48 14.78 -4.61 -15.04
CA GLN A 48 15.98 -3.86 -15.46
C GLN A 48 16.19 -2.52 -14.73
N THR A 49 15.60 -2.35 -13.54
CA THR A 49 15.73 -1.13 -12.74
C THR A 49 16.62 -1.41 -11.52
N PRO A 50 17.57 -0.51 -11.17
CA PRO A 50 18.40 -0.65 -9.99
C PRO A 50 17.58 -0.82 -8.71
N ARG A 51 18.05 -1.69 -7.82
CA ARG A 51 17.35 -2.04 -6.58
C ARG A 51 17.03 -0.80 -5.74
N ASP A 52 17.99 0.10 -5.56
CA ASP A 52 17.82 1.31 -4.74
C ASP A 52 16.75 2.24 -5.32
N SER A 53 16.69 2.37 -6.65
CA SER A 53 15.67 3.16 -7.32
C SER A 53 14.27 2.57 -7.15
N VAL A 54 14.13 1.23 -7.21
CA VAL A 54 12.85 0.55 -6.95
C VAL A 54 12.45 0.69 -5.49
N GLU A 55 13.40 0.57 -4.56
CA GLU A 55 13.16 0.72 -3.12
C GLU A 55 12.65 2.13 -2.79
N GLN A 56 13.34 3.17 -3.28
CA GLN A 56 12.95 4.55 -3.06
C GLN A 56 11.58 4.85 -3.65
N ALA A 57 11.34 4.47 -4.92
CA ALA A 57 10.05 4.68 -5.56
C ALA A 57 8.90 3.99 -4.82
N CYS A 58 9.15 2.82 -4.24
CA CYS A 58 8.17 2.07 -3.45
C CYS A 58 7.83 2.79 -2.14
N ARG A 59 8.83 3.30 -1.42
CA ARG A 59 8.63 4.09 -0.20
C ARG A 59 7.89 5.39 -0.48
N ASP A 60 8.36 6.15 -1.46
CA ASP A 60 7.77 7.44 -1.84
C ASP A 60 6.32 7.25 -2.35
N GLY A 61 6.08 6.19 -3.12
CA GLY A 61 4.75 5.80 -3.57
C GLY A 61 3.80 5.48 -2.41
N LEU A 62 4.24 4.72 -1.40
CA LEU A 62 3.44 4.42 -0.22
C LEU A 62 3.05 5.67 0.57
N VAL A 63 4.01 6.58 0.81
CA VAL A 63 3.75 7.84 1.51
C VAL A 63 2.78 8.71 0.71
N ARG A 64 2.98 8.84 -0.61
CA ARG A 64 2.08 9.60 -1.48
C ARG A 64 0.67 9.03 -1.46
N ASN A 65 0.52 7.72 -1.66
CA ASN A 65 -0.78 7.06 -1.68
C ASN A 65 -1.51 7.17 -0.34
N ALA A 66 -0.79 7.10 0.79
CA ALA A 66 -1.38 7.34 2.11
C ALA A 66 -1.93 8.76 2.24
N ASN A 67 -1.18 9.76 1.81
CA ASN A 67 -1.62 11.16 1.85
C ASN A 67 -2.79 11.43 0.89
N ASP A 68 -2.76 10.85 -0.31
CA ASP A 68 -3.84 11.00 -1.29
C ASP A 68 -5.14 10.33 -0.80
N LEU A 69 -5.05 9.16 -0.18
CA LEU A 69 -6.19 8.51 0.46
C LEU A 69 -6.74 9.31 1.64
N ALA A 70 -5.88 9.85 2.51
CA ALA A 70 -6.32 10.72 3.60
C ALA A 70 -7.09 11.94 3.05
N ARG A 71 -6.53 12.59 2.03
CA ARG A 71 -7.15 13.74 1.35
C ARG A 71 -8.48 13.38 0.70
N SER A 72 -8.60 12.23 0.04
CA SER A 72 -9.87 11.80 -0.57
C SER A 72 -10.96 11.51 0.47
N LEU A 73 -10.56 11.13 1.69
CA LEU A 73 -11.45 10.95 2.84
C LEU A 73 -11.74 12.27 3.59
N GLY A 74 -11.20 13.40 3.13
CA GLY A 74 -11.37 14.70 3.79
C GLY A 74 -10.68 14.81 5.15
N ARG A 75 -9.65 13.99 5.40
CA ARG A 75 -8.90 13.95 6.65
C ARG A 75 -7.42 14.18 6.41
N SER A 76 -6.70 14.51 7.47
CA SER A 76 -5.24 14.59 7.46
C SER A 76 -4.65 13.45 8.29
N ILE A 77 -3.46 13.02 7.89
CA ILE A 77 -2.65 12.06 8.63
C ILE A 77 -1.42 12.75 9.19
N GLU A 78 -0.83 12.18 10.23
CA GLU A 78 0.48 12.59 10.72
C GLU A 78 1.54 12.42 9.62
N PRO A 79 2.60 13.25 9.61
CA PRO A 79 3.70 13.11 8.66
C PRO A 79 4.33 11.72 8.75
N ILE A 80 4.37 11.02 7.62
CA ILE A 80 5.02 9.72 7.51
C ILE A 80 6.45 9.96 7.00
N ASP A 81 7.45 9.62 7.80
CA ASP A 81 8.83 9.57 7.32
C ASP A 81 9.03 8.35 6.40
N ALA A 82 9.37 8.59 5.15
CA ALA A 82 9.66 7.55 4.16
C ALA A 82 10.76 6.58 4.63
N ARG A 83 11.69 7.01 5.50
CA ARG A 83 12.73 6.15 6.07
C ARG A 83 12.17 5.09 7.03
N ASN A 84 11.01 5.35 7.63
CA ASN A 84 10.34 4.41 8.53
C ASN A 84 9.46 3.40 7.79
N VAL A 85 9.27 3.58 6.48
CA VAL A 85 8.51 2.65 5.63
C VAL A 85 9.34 1.38 5.45
N ARG A 86 8.85 0.30 6.05
CA ARG A 86 9.45 -1.02 5.89
C ARG A 86 9.10 -1.56 4.51
N VAL A 87 10.14 -1.92 3.77
CA VAL A 87 10.04 -2.50 2.44
C VAL A 87 10.88 -3.78 2.39
N ARG A 88 10.36 -4.78 1.71
CA ARG A 88 11.02 -6.04 1.41
C ARG A 88 11.27 -6.07 -0.09
N MET A 89 12.52 -6.29 -0.45
CA MET A 89 12.95 -6.38 -1.83
C MET A 89 13.22 -7.84 -2.19
N SER A 90 12.77 -8.27 -3.36
CA SER A 90 13.16 -9.54 -3.97
C SER A 90 13.50 -9.32 -5.43
N THR A 91 14.44 -10.10 -5.97
CA THR A 91 14.78 -10.08 -7.39
C THR A 91 14.53 -11.46 -7.95
N ASP A 92 13.70 -11.55 -8.98
CA ASP A 92 13.44 -12.78 -9.69
C ASP A 92 14.57 -13.03 -10.70
N ALA A 93 15.33 -14.11 -10.50
CA ALA A 93 16.50 -14.44 -11.32
C ALA A 93 16.15 -14.84 -12.77
N ARG A 94 14.91 -15.23 -13.05
CA ARG A 94 14.48 -15.65 -14.39
C ARG A 94 14.02 -14.47 -15.24
N THR A 95 13.42 -13.47 -14.62
CA THR A 95 12.81 -12.31 -15.31
C THR A 95 13.58 -11.01 -15.08
N GLU A 96 14.61 -11.04 -14.23
CA GLU A 96 15.37 -9.88 -13.77
C GLU A 96 14.46 -8.76 -13.22
N ALA A 97 13.29 -9.17 -12.70
CA ALA A 97 12.33 -8.26 -12.12
C ALA A 97 12.69 -8.03 -10.66
N THR A 98 12.95 -6.78 -10.32
CA THR A 98 13.07 -6.34 -8.93
C THR A 98 11.68 -6.00 -8.42
N ARG A 99 11.24 -6.74 -7.40
CA ARG A 99 9.97 -6.57 -6.70
C ARG A 99 10.21 -5.90 -5.35
N CYS A 100 9.45 -4.85 -5.07
CA CYS A 100 9.30 -4.24 -3.76
C CYS A 100 7.93 -4.58 -3.18
N GLU A 101 7.91 -4.95 -1.91
CA GLU A 101 6.69 -5.12 -1.13
C GLU A 101 6.84 -4.27 0.12
N GLY A 102 5.96 -3.30 0.31
CA GLY A 102 6.09 -2.37 1.43
C GLY A 102 4.77 -2.13 2.11
N SER A 103 4.83 -1.75 3.38
CA SER A 103 3.67 -1.28 4.12
C SER A 103 4.02 -0.13 5.04
N VAL A 104 3.05 0.75 5.24
CA VAL A 104 3.16 1.84 6.20
C VAL A 104 1.86 2.06 6.93
N GLN A 105 1.98 2.35 8.22
CA GLN A 105 0.87 2.78 9.05
C GLN A 105 0.76 4.31 8.96
N ALA A 106 -0.44 4.77 8.63
CA ALA A 106 -0.82 6.17 8.70
C ALA A 106 -1.72 6.38 9.93
N THR A 107 -1.36 7.36 10.76
CA THR A 107 -2.14 7.77 11.93
C THR A 107 -2.93 9.02 11.58
N TRP A 108 -4.19 9.12 11.99
CA TRP A 108 -4.98 10.33 11.79
C TRP A 108 -4.39 11.49 12.59
N ALA A 109 -4.24 12.65 11.97
CA ALA A 109 -3.86 13.86 12.68
C ALA A 109 -4.98 14.27 13.66
N PRO A 110 -4.64 14.81 14.84
CA PRO A 110 -5.62 15.43 15.71
C PRO A 110 -6.25 16.63 14.98
N SER A 111 -7.57 16.63 14.88
CA SER A 111 -8.39 17.71 14.33
C SER A 111 -8.44 18.91 15.24
#